data_AF-A0A060VMV8-F1
#
_entry.id   AF-A0A060VMV8-F1
#
_cell.length_a   1.000
_cell.length_b   1.000
_cell.length_c   1.000
_cell.angle_alpha   90.00
_cell.angle_beta   90.00
_cell.angle_gamma   90.00
#
_symmetry.space_group_name_H-M   'P 1'
#
loop_
_entity.id
_entity.type
_entity.pdbx_description
1 polymer ?
#
loop_
_entity_poly.entity_id
_entity_poly.type
_entity_poly.pdbx_seq_one_letter_code
_entity_poly.pdbx_strand_id
1 'polypeptide(L)'
;MDECIPGDRANRDFCVKFPEEIRHDNLAGQLWFGAECLAAGSIIMNREIESMAMRPLAKDLTHSLEEVRNITRDQALRDLNFYTDRMRDTLRHFDSLFAEFELSYVSAMVPVKSPREYYVQQDVIVLFCETVERALKLGYLSQDMIDDYEPALMFTIPRLAIVCGLVVYGEGPLNLDRKPGDMSELFRPFRTLLKKIRYC
;
A
#
# COMPACT_ATOMS: atom_id res chain seq x y z
N MET A 1 5.91 11.75 -21.43
CA MET A 1 4.75 10.89 -21.14
C MET A 1 3.53 11.73 -20.82
N ASP A 2 3.64 12.71 -19.91
CA ASP A 2 2.53 13.57 -19.50
C ASP A 2 1.91 14.38 -20.67
N GLU A 3 2.72 14.79 -21.64
CA GLU A 3 2.22 15.49 -22.85
C GLU A 3 1.65 14.55 -23.93
N CYS A 4 2.18 13.32 -24.01
CA CYS A 4 1.88 12.39 -25.10
C CYS A 4 0.69 11.48 -24.80
N ILE A 5 0.51 11.10 -23.53
CA ILE A 5 -0.53 10.20 -23.04
C ILE A 5 -1.12 10.67 -21.68
N PRO A 6 -1.61 11.92 -21.55
CA PRO A 6 -2.05 12.48 -20.26
C PRO A 6 -3.20 11.70 -19.58
N GLY A 7 -4.13 11.13 -20.37
CA GLY A 7 -5.30 10.39 -19.85
C GLY A 7 -5.19 8.87 -19.93
N ASP A 8 -4.14 8.35 -20.57
CA ASP A 8 -3.99 6.91 -20.85
C ASP A 8 -2.93 6.25 -19.95
N ARG A 9 -2.52 6.91 -18.87
CA ARG A 9 -1.56 6.35 -17.91
C ARG A 9 -2.21 5.19 -17.15
N ALA A 10 -1.42 4.15 -16.90
CA ALA A 10 -1.79 3.04 -16.05
C ALA A 10 -2.13 3.54 -14.64
N ASN A 11 -3.20 2.97 -14.07
CA ASN A 11 -3.66 3.28 -12.72
C ASN A 11 -2.60 2.86 -11.69
N ARG A 12 -2.27 3.78 -10.77
CA ARG A 12 -1.29 3.61 -9.70
C ARG A 12 -1.88 3.74 -8.29
N ASP A 13 -3.18 3.50 -8.15
CA ASP A 13 -3.88 3.50 -6.85
C ASP A 13 -3.26 2.51 -5.87
N PHE A 14 -2.54 1.50 -6.37
CA PHE A 14 -1.78 0.57 -5.54
C PHE A 14 -0.67 1.25 -4.72
N CYS A 15 -0.17 2.43 -5.11
CA CYS A 15 0.88 3.15 -4.38
C CYS A 15 0.44 3.54 -2.95
N VAL A 16 -0.87 3.66 -2.68
CA VAL A 16 -1.37 3.91 -1.32
C VAL A 16 -1.08 2.74 -0.36
N LYS A 17 -0.78 1.55 -0.91
CA LYS A 17 -0.44 0.37 -0.12
C LYS A 17 1.05 0.33 0.25
N PHE A 18 1.87 1.15 -0.40
CA PHE A 18 3.31 1.17 -0.14
C PHE A 18 3.60 1.97 1.14
N PRO A 19 4.52 1.49 1.99
CA PRO A 19 4.99 2.26 3.13
C PRO A 19 5.55 3.62 2.72
N GLU A 20 5.37 4.63 3.56
CA GLU A 20 5.76 6.01 3.26
C GLU A 20 7.27 6.14 3.03
N GLU A 21 8.07 5.27 3.65
CA GLU A 21 9.53 5.21 3.52
C GLU A 21 10.01 4.76 2.13
N ILE A 22 9.13 4.24 1.28
CA ILE A 22 9.47 3.85 -0.10
C ILE A 22 9.08 4.95 -1.09
N ARG A 23 8.19 5.86 -0.69
CA ARG A 23 7.63 6.92 -1.55
C ARG A 23 8.61 8.10 -1.75
N HIS A 24 9.91 7.82 -1.82
CA HIS A 24 10.96 8.79 -2.08
C HIS A 24 11.18 9.00 -3.59
N ASP A 25 11.75 10.16 -3.96
CA ASP A 25 11.99 10.56 -5.35
C ASP A 25 12.89 9.61 -6.16
N ASN A 26 13.65 8.72 -5.50
CA ASN A 26 14.59 7.80 -6.15
C ASN A 26 14.01 6.39 -6.43
N LEU A 27 12.74 6.13 -6.12
CA LEU A 27 12.12 4.81 -6.30
C LEU A 27 12.20 4.34 -7.75
N ALA A 28 11.91 5.23 -8.71
CA ALA A 28 11.95 4.89 -10.14
C ALA A 28 13.34 4.38 -10.60
N GLY A 29 14.42 5.00 -10.09
CA GLY A 29 15.79 4.55 -10.40
C GLY A 29 16.12 3.18 -9.79
N GLN A 30 15.64 2.91 -8.58
CA GLN A 30 15.81 1.61 -7.92
C GLN A 30 15.02 0.50 -8.63
N LEU A 31 13.78 0.80 -9.05
CA LEU A 31 12.96 -0.12 -9.84
C LEU A 31 13.65 -0.48 -11.16
N TRP A 32 14.21 0.51 -11.84
CA TRP A 32 14.93 0.27 -13.09
C TRP A 32 16.13 -0.64 -12.90
N PHE A 33 16.99 -0.34 -11.92
CA PHE A 33 18.13 -1.20 -11.58
C PHE A 33 17.66 -2.62 -11.22
N GLY A 34 16.57 -2.74 -10.44
CA GLY A 34 15.95 -4.00 -10.12
C GLY A 34 15.49 -4.80 -11.35
N ALA A 35 14.85 -4.13 -12.31
CA ALA A 35 14.40 -4.74 -13.56
C ALA A 35 15.58 -5.27 -14.39
N GLU A 36 16.64 -4.48 -14.55
CA GLU A 36 17.85 -4.90 -15.27
C GLU A 36 18.51 -6.12 -14.62
N CYS A 37 18.69 -6.11 -13.29
CA CYS A 37 19.25 -7.25 -12.57
C CYS A 37 18.39 -8.51 -12.72
N LEU A 38 17.06 -8.40 -12.57
CA LEU A 38 16.15 -9.53 -12.72
C LEU A 38 16.15 -10.08 -14.16
N ALA A 39 16.15 -9.21 -15.16
CA ALA A 39 16.23 -9.56 -16.57
C ALA A 39 17.55 -10.28 -16.90
N ALA A 40 18.66 -9.85 -16.28
CA ALA A 40 19.99 -10.46 -16.39
C ALA A 40 20.12 -11.80 -15.64
N GLY A 41 19.10 -12.21 -14.88
CA GLY A 41 19.06 -13.49 -14.19
C GLY A 41 19.43 -13.44 -12.71
N SER A 42 19.63 -12.26 -12.13
CA SER A 42 19.77 -12.10 -10.68
C SER A 42 18.48 -12.49 -9.95
N ILE A 43 18.60 -12.69 -8.64
CA ILE A 43 17.52 -13.13 -7.75
C ILE A 43 17.54 -12.24 -6.51
N ILE A 44 16.37 -11.81 -6.06
CA ILE A 44 16.20 -11.10 -4.79
C ILE A 44 16.39 -12.11 -3.66
N MET A 45 17.26 -11.77 -2.70
CA MET A 45 17.59 -12.63 -1.57
C MET A 45 16.34 -13.06 -0.80
N ASN A 46 16.17 -14.36 -0.54
CA ASN A 46 15.02 -14.97 0.14
C ASN A 46 13.68 -14.80 -0.61
N ARG A 47 13.71 -14.50 -1.92
CA ARG A 47 12.55 -14.24 -2.78
C ARG A 47 12.72 -14.91 -4.14
N GLU A 48 13.20 -16.15 -4.17
CA GLU A 48 13.51 -16.91 -5.39
C GLU A 48 12.28 -17.09 -6.29
N ILE A 49 11.15 -17.46 -5.68
CA ILE A 49 9.89 -17.75 -6.40
C ILE A 49 9.36 -16.48 -7.05
N GLU A 50 9.28 -15.38 -6.28
CA GLU A 50 8.83 -14.08 -6.77
C GLU A 50 9.77 -13.55 -7.85
N SER A 51 11.09 -13.69 -7.68
CA SER A 51 12.08 -13.29 -8.69
C SER A 51 11.92 -14.06 -10.00
N MET A 52 11.66 -15.37 -9.93
CA MET A 52 11.39 -16.19 -11.11
C MET A 52 10.10 -15.78 -11.80
N ALA A 53 9.04 -15.48 -11.04
CA ALA A 53 7.75 -15.05 -11.58
C ALA A 53 7.83 -13.66 -12.23
N MET A 54 8.61 -12.73 -11.67
CA MET A 54 8.78 -11.37 -12.21
C MET A 54 9.78 -11.29 -13.38
N ARG A 55 10.61 -12.31 -13.61
CA ARG A 55 11.66 -12.27 -14.63
C ARG A 55 11.15 -12.04 -16.06
N PRO A 56 10.07 -12.69 -16.53
CA PRO A 56 9.49 -12.38 -17.85
C PRO A 56 9.08 -10.91 -17.96
N LEU A 57 8.36 -10.40 -16.94
CA LEU A 57 7.93 -9.00 -16.87
C LEU A 57 9.12 -8.02 -16.90
N ALA A 58 10.21 -8.33 -16.19
CA ALA A 58 11.44 -7.52 -16.21
C ALA A 58 12.11 -7.49 -17.60
N LYS A 59 12.07 -8.60 -18.34
CA LYS A 59 12.60 -8.66 -19.72
C LYS A 59 11.72 -7.87 -20.68
N ASP A 60 10.41 -8.00 -20.57
CA ASP A 60 9.46 -7.27 -21.42
C ASP A 60 9.56 -5.76 -21.16
N LEU A 61 9.69 -5.36 -19.89
CA LEU A 61 9.91 -3.96 -19.52
C LEU A 61 11.21 -3.39 -20.09
N THR A 62 12.32 -4.13 -19.99
CA THR A 62 13.61 -3.65 -20.52
C THR A 62 13.61 -3.58 -22.05
N HIS A 63 12.96 -4.53 -22.73
CA HIS A 63 12.76 -4.48 -24.17
C HIS A 63 11.86 -3.30 -24.59
N SER A 64 10.74 -3.09 -23.90
CA SER A 64 9.81 -1.99 -24.18
C SER A 64 10.48 -0.62 -24.02
N LEU A 65 11.38 -0.45 -23.04
CA LEU A 65 12.15 0.78 -22.91
C LEU A 65 13.04 1.03 -24.13
N GLU A 66 13.71 0.00 -24.66
CA GLU A 66 14.55 0.15 -25.84
C GLU A 66 13.71 0.49 -27.08
N GLU A 67 12.49 -0.03 -27.21
CA GLU A 67 11.54 0.40 -28.24
C GLU A 67 11.14 1.87 -28.08
N VAL A 68 10.79 2.31 -26.87
CA VAL A 68 10.49 3.72 -26.56
C VAL A 68 11.68 4.60 -26.93
N ARG A 69 12.90 4.20 -26.59
CA ARG A 69 14.14 4.91 -26.91
C ARG A 69 14.36 5.03 -28.42
N ASN A 70 14.12 3.96 -29.17
CA ASN A 70 14.26 3.97 -30.63
C ASN A 70 13.23 4.91 -31.28
N ILE A 71 11.96 4.82 -30.88
CA ILE A 71 10.89 5.68 -31.41
C ILE A 71 11.13 7.15 -31.04
N THR A 72 11.56 7.44 -29.80
CA THR A 72 11.85 8.81 -29.38
C THR A 72 13.07 9.38 -30.09
N ARG A 73 14.10 8.56 -30.38
CA ARG A 73 15.24 8.97 -31.20
C ARG A 73 14.83 9.31 -32.62
N ASP A 74 13.98 8.49 -33.24
CA ASP A 74 13.45 8.75 -34.58
C ASP A 74 12.57 10.00 -34.62
N GLN A 75 11.79 10.24 -33.56
CA GLN A 75 10.94 11.43 -33.42
C GLN A 75 11.78 12.70 -33.22
N ALA A 76 12.90 12.63 -32.51
CA ALA A 76 13.80 13.77 -32.31
C ALA A 76 14.42 14.29 -33.63
N LEU A 77 14.41 13.47 -34.68
CA LEU A 77 14.84 13.85 -36.03
C LEU A 77 13.69 14.39 -36.91
N ARG A 78 12.47 14.50 -36.36
CA ARG A 78 11.24 14.92 -37.04
C ARG A 78 10.59 16.11 -36.32
N ASP A 79 9.42 16.54 -36.80
CA ASP A 79 8.64 17.60 -36.14
C ASP A 79 8.18 17.15 -34.75
N LEU A 80 8.64 17.86 -33.72
CA LEU A 80 8.36 17.57 -32.32
C LEU A 80 6.90 17.86 -31.92
N ASN A 81 6.14 18.57 -32.76
CA ASN A 81 4.77 18.97 -32.45
C ASN A 81 3.72 17.89 -32.74
N PHE A 82 4.11 16.73 -33.32
CA PHE A 82 3.16 15.68 -33.68
C PHE A 82 3.58 14.32 -33.13
N TYR A 83 2.87 13.85 -32.10
CA TYR A 83 3.00 12.48 -31.61
C TYR A 83 2.23 11.51 -32.50
N THR A 84 2.93 10.50 -33.01
CA THR A 84 2.33 9.43 -33.81
C THR A 84 1.54 8.45 -32.92
N ASP A 85 0.55 7.75 -33.49
CA ASP A 85 -0.18 6.70 -32.78
C ASP A 85 0.74 5.59 -32.29
N ARG A 86 1.73 5.21 -33.12
CA ARG A 86 2.77 4.26 -32.73
C ARG A 86 3.52 4.70 -31.46
N MET A 87 3.87 5.98 -31.34
CA MET A 87 4.54 6.50 -30.15
C MET A 87 3.63 6.46 -28.92
N ARG A 88 2.35 6.81 -29.07
CA ARG A 88 1.36 6.69 -28.00
C ARG A 88 1.21 5.23 -27.55
N ASP A 89 1.06 4.30 -28.48
CA ASP A 89 0.87 2.87 -28.19
C ASP A 89 2.09 2.28 -27.46
N THR A 90 3.30 2.56 -27.94
CA THR A 90 4.53 2.10 -27.30
C THR A 90 4.72 2.70 -25.90
N LEU A 91 4.39 3.98 -25.70
CA LEU A 91 4.43 4.60 -24.37
C LEU A 91 3.37 4.03 -23.42
N ARG A 92 2.15 3.74 -23.89
CA ARG A 92 1.11 3.08 -23.07
C ARG A 92 1.55 1.67 -22.66
N HIS A 93 2.11 0.91 -23.60
CA HIS A 93 2.61 -0.43 -23.30
C HIS A 93 3.72 -0.39 -22.25
N PHE A 94 4.70 0.51 -22.42
CA PHE A 94 5.76 0.73 -21.43
C PHE A 94 5.19 1.15 -20.07
N ASP A 95 4.25 2.10 -20.02
CA ASP A 95 3.68 2.59 -18.76
C ASP A 95 2.92 1.48 -18.01
N SER A 96 2.21 0.61 -18.74
CA SER A 96 1.52 -0.55 -18.17
C SER A 96 2.50 -1.56 -17.59
N LEU A 97 3.54 -1.93 -18.34
CA LEU A 97 4.58 -2.85 -17.87
C LEU A 97 5.31 -2.31 -16.65
N PHE A 98 5.62 -1.01 -16.66
CA PHE A 98 6.30 -0.35 -15.55
C PHE A 98 5.43 -0.35 -14.28
N ALA A 99 4.14 -0.04 -14.40
CA ALA A 99 3.21 -0.06 -13.26
C ALA A 99 3.04 -1.48 -12.68
N GLU A 100 2.95 -2.50 -13.54
CA GLU A 100 2.86 -3.90 -13.10
C GLU A 100 4.15 -4.36 -12.41
N PHE A 101 5.30 -3.97 -12.95
CA PHE A 101 6.61 -4.27 -12.38
C PHE A 101 6.80 -3.57 -11.03
N GLU A 102 6.45 -2.29 -10.93
CA GLU A 102 6.49 -1.50 -9.70
C GLU A 102 5.69 -2.18 -8.59
N LEU A 103 4.44 -2.56 -8.86
CA LEU A 103 3.60 -3.26 -7.91
C LEU A 103 4.22 -4.58 -7.45
N SER A 104 4.66 -5.40 -8.40
CA SER A 104 5.20 -6.74 -8.10
C SER A 104 6.51 -6.66 -7.32
N TYR A 105 7.40 -5.74 -7.72
CA TYR A 105 8.72 -5.58 -7.13
C TYR A 105 8.64 -5.04 -5.71
N VAL A 106 7.86 -3.96 -5.49
CA VAL A 106 7.69 -3.40 -4.15
C VAL A 106 6.99 -4.40 -3.22
N SER A 107 6.02 -5.17 -3.73
CA SER A 107 5.34 -6.23 -2.96
C SER A 107 6.26 -7.39 -2.56
N ALA A 108 7.31 -7.66 -3.34
CA ALA A 108 8.32 -8.66 -2.99
C ALA A 108 9.33 -8.13 -1.95
N MET A 109 9.64 -6.84 -2.00
CA MET A 109 10.66 -6.23 -1.14
C MET A 109 10.13 -5.82 0.23
N VAL A 110 8.90 -5.34 0.31
CA VAL A 110 8.32 -4.81 1.54
C VAL A 110 6.94 -5.43 1.75
N PRO A 111 6.56 -5.79 2.99
CA PRO A 111 5.22 -6.28 3.26
C PRO A 111 4.19 -5.23 2.85
N VAL A 112 3.44 -5.53 1.79
CA VAL A 112 2.30 -4.72 1.34
C VAL A 112 1.06 -5.30 1.99
N LYS A 113 0.26 -4.43 2.63
CA LYS A 113 -0.95 -4.88 3.31
C LYS A 113 -1.92 -5.52 2.33
N SER A 114 -2.43 -6.69 2.65
CA SER A 114 -3.51 -7.30 1.87
C SER A 114 -4.79 -6.44 1.96
N PRO A 115 -5.71 -6.49 0.97
CA PRO A 115 -6.99 -5.79 1.06
C PRO A 115 -7.72 -6.11 2.38
N ARG A 116 -7.61 -7.36 2.82
CA ARG A 116 -8.15 -7.83 4.09
C ARG A 116 -7.52 -7.13 5.29
N GLU A 117 -6.19 -7.02 5.35
CA GLU A 117 -5.51 -6.29 6.43
C GLU A 117 -5.91 -4.82 6.47
N TYR A 118 -6.13 -4.21 5.31
CA TYR A 118 -6.63 -2.83 5.23
C TYR A 118 -8.02 -2.69 5.85
N TYR A 119 -8.98 -3.56 5.47
CA TYR A 119 -10.31 -3.55 6.06
C TYR A 119 -10.29 -3.78 7.57
N VAL A 120 -9.50 -4.75 8.03
CA VAL A 120 -9.36 -5.03 9.46
C VAL A 120 -8.75 -3.84 10.22
N GLN A 121 -7.81 -3.11 9.61
CA GLN A 121 -7.27 -1.88 10.20
C GLN A 121 -8.33 -0.76 10.23
N GLN A 122 -9.13 -0.61 9.18
CA GLN A 122 -10.22 0.36 9.16
C GLN A 122 -11.26 0.07 10.24
N ASP A 123 -11.64 -1.20 10.45
CA ASP A 123 -12.56 -1.57 11.53
C ASP A 123 -12.02 -1.15 12.91
N VAL A 124 -10.70 -1.30 13.14
CA VAL A 124 -10.06 -0.83 14.37
C VAL A 124 -10.10 0.70 14.49
N ILE A 125 -9.89 1.43 13.40
CA ILE A 125 -10.01 2.90 13.39
C ILE A 125 -11.45 3.32 13.73
N VAL A 126 -12.44 2.68 13.12
CA VAL A 126 -13.87 2.93 13.42
C VAL A 126 -14.16 2.68 14.89
N LEU A 127 -13.67 1.57 15.47
CA LEU A 127 -13.81 1.31 16.90
C LEU A 127 -13.22 2.43 17.77
N PHE A 128 -12.08 3.01 17.37
CA PHE A 128 -11.47 4.12 18.11
C PHE A 128 -12.36 5.36 18.03
N CYS A 129 -12.85 5.71 16.84
CA CYS A 129 -13.76 6.82 16.63
C CYS A 129 -15.07 6.65 17.43
N GLU A 130 -15.70 5.48 17.36
CA GLU A 130 -16.93 5.17 18.10
C GLU A 130 -16.71 5.23 19.62
N THR A 131 -15.55 4.78 20.10
CA THR A 131 -15.19 4.87 21.52
C THR A 131 -15.09 6.32 21.98
N VAL A 132 -14.41 7.16 21.19
CA VAL A 132 -14.28 8.61 21.49
C VAL A 132 -15.64 9.29 21.43
N GLU A 133 -16.43 9.04 20.39
CA GLU A 133 -17.77 9.60 20.25
C GLU A 133 -18.67 9.21 21.44
N ARG A 134 -18.61 7.95 21.86
CA ARG A 134 -19.35 7.47 23.04
C ARG A 134 -18.89 8.16 24.33
N ALA A 135 -17.59 8.35 24.51
CA ALA A 135 -17.03 9.01 25.69
C ALA A 135 -17.42 10.51 25.74
N LEU A 136 -17.46 11.18 24.59
CA LEU A 136 -17.99 12.55 24.46
C LEU A 136 -19.48 12.63 24.81
N LYS A 137 -20.30 11.73 24.25
CA LYS A 137 -21.75 11.68 24.51
C LYS A 137 -22.09 11.47 26.00
N LEU A 138 -21.24 10.77 26.73
CA LEU A 138 -21.40 10.55 28.17
C LEU A 138 -20.73 11.61 29.05
N GLY A 139 -20.04 12.59 28.45
CA GLY A 139 -19.33 13.64 29.18
C GLY A 139 -18.08 13.17 29.91
N TYR A 140 -17.49 12.04 29.51
CA TYR A 140 -16.21 11.58 30.05
C TYR A 140 -15.02 12.33 29.46
N LEU A 141 -15.20 12.87 28.26
CA LEU A 141 -14.25 13.70 27.54
C LEU A 141 -14.97 14.98 27.09
N SER A 142 -14.22 16.05 26.91
CA SER A 142 -14.69 17.27 26.24
C SER A 142 -14.09 17.36 24.85
N GLN A 143 -14.74 18.12 23.95
CA GLN A 143 -14.25 18.32 22.59
C GLN A 143 -12.89 19.05 22.59
N ASP A 144 -12.71 20.02 23.48
CA ASP A 144 -11.47 20.80 23.61
C ASP A 144 -10.25 19.89 23.89
N MET A 145 -10.39 18.86 24.72
CA MET A 145 -9.29 17.90 25.01
C MET A 145 -8.82 17.14 23.76
N ILE A 146 -9.71 16.92 22.78
CA ILE A 146 -9.38 16.26 21.52
C ILE A 146 -8.73 17.27 20.58
N ASP A 147 -9.32 18.45 20.45
CA ASP A 147 -8.88 19.51 19.54
C ASP A 147 -7.48 20.04 19.95
N ASP A 148 -7.19 20.09 21.26
CA ASP A 148 -5.89 20.47 21.81
C ASP A 148 -4.84 19.33 21.76
N TYR A 149 -5.20 18.16 21.21
CA TYR A 149 -4.34 16.97 21.16
C TYR A 149 -3.75 16.60 22.54
N GLU A 150 -4.56 16.64 23.61
CA GLU A 150 -4.06 16.45 24.96
C GLU A 150 -3.27 15.12 25.06
N PRO A 151 -1.95 15.15 25.41
CA PRO A 151 -1.12 13.95 25.30
C PRO A 151 -1.64 12.77 26.11
N ALA A 152 -2.13 13.03 27.33
CA ALA A 152 -2.70 12.00 28.20
C ALA A 152 -3.91 11.30 27.57
N LEU A 153 -4.76 12.06 26.87
CA LEU A 153 -5.89 11.52 26.14
C LEU A 153 -5.45 10.71 24.92
N MET A 154 -4.51 11.23 24.12
CA MET A 154 -4.00 10.54 22.94
C MET A 154 -3.39 9.17 23.26
N PHE A 155 -2.71 9.03 24.41
CA PHE A 155 -2.21 7.74 24.88
C PHE A 155 -3.29 6.82 25.46
N THR A 156 -4.41 7.38 25.92
CA THR A 156 -5.47 6.63 26.62
C THR A 156 -6.55 6.14 25.66
N ILE A 157 -6.83 6.85 24.57
CA ILE A 157 -7.82 6.45 23.55
C ILE A 157 -7.63 5.00 23.08
N PRO A 158 -6.43 4.54 22.70
CA PRO A 158 -6.24 3.15 22.28
C PRO A 158 -6.61 2.14 23.38
N ARG A 159 -6.32 2.45 24.65
CA ARG A 159 -6.62 1.57 25.79
C ARG A 159 -8.13 1.51 26.03
N LEU A 160 -8.80 2.65 26.00
CA LEU A 160 -10.26 2.73 26.12
C LEU A 160 -10.95 1.99 24.97
N ALA A 161 -10.45 2.14 23.75
CA ALA A 161 -11.00 1.47 22.58
C ALA A 161 -10.84 -0.05 22.66
N ILE A 162 -9.73 -0.56 23.21
CA ILE A 162 -9.58 -2.00 23.46
C ILE A 162 -10.65 -2.50 24.43
N VAL A 163 -10.84 -1.81 25.57
CA VAL A 163 -11.86 -2.21 26.56
C VAL A 163 -13.27 -2.10 25.98
N CYS A 164 -13.58 -1.01 25.28
CA CYS A 164 -14.87 -0.83 24.62
C CYS A 164 -15.10 -1.88 23.53
N GLY A 165 -14.09 -2.24 22.74
CA GLY A 165 -14.18 -3.28 21.72
C GLY A 165 -14.41 -4.68 22.28
N LEU A 166 -14.00 -4.94 23.53
CA LEU A 166 -14.22 -6.23 24.19
C LEU A 166 -15.57 -6.33 24.92
N VAL A 167 -16.02 -5.22 25.50
CA VAL A 167 -17.18 -5.21 26.43
C VAL A 167 -18.43 -4.60 25.80
N VAL A 168 -18.28 -3.55 24.99
CA VAL A 168 -19.40 -2.78 24.40
C VAL A 168 -19.65 -3.22 22.96
N TYR A 169 -18.60 -3.30 22.15
CA TYR A 169 -18.66 -3.66 20.72
C TYR A 169 -18.20 -5.10 20.47
N GLY A 170 -18.79 -6.07 21.17
CA GLY A 170 -18.37 -7.48 21.15
C GLY A 170 -18.39 -8.14 19.76
N GLU A 171 -19.15 -7.61 18.81
CA GLU A 171 -19.20 -8.05 17.42
C GLU A 171 -18.19 -7.35 16.49
N GLY A 172 -17.41 -6.41 17.02
CA GLY A 172 -16.47 -5.59 16.27
C GLY A 172 -15.12 -6.26 15.97
N PRO A 173 -14.07 -5.47 15.66
CA PRO A 173 -12.76 -5.99 15.24
C PRO A 173 -12.02 -6.77 16.33
N LEU A 174 -12.42 -6.62 17.59
CA LEU A 174 -11.85 -7.34 18.74
C LEU A 174 -12.66 -8.57 19.18
N ASN A 175 -13.64 -9.00 18.37
CA ASN A 175 -14.46 -10.16 18.67
C ASN A 175 -13.60 -11.42 18.90
N LEU A 176 -13.61 -11.92 20.14
CA LEU A 176 -12.82 -13.07 20.59
C LEU A 176 -13.41 -14.42 20.22
N ASP A 177 -14.64 -14.44 19.69
CA ASP A 177 -15.38 -15.63 19.26
C ASP A 177 -15.06 -15.97 17.78
N ARG A 178 -14.55 -14.99 17.01
CA ARG A 178 -14.04 -15.18 15.64
C ARG A 178 -12.73 -15.97 15.60
N LYS A 179 -12.41 -16.53 14.43
CA LYS A 179 -11.15 -17.26 14.22
C LYS A 179 -9.97 -16.30 14.42
N PRO A 180 -8.82 -16.78 14.96
CA PRO A 180 -7.64 -15.94 15.10
C PRO A 180 -7.20 -15.33 13.76
N GLY A 181 -7.46 -16.04 12.67
CA GLY A 181 -7.30 -15.63 11.27
C GLY A 181 -7.93 -14.28 10.91
N ASP A 182 -8.99 -13.88 11.62
CA ASP A 182 -9.86 -12.77 11.24
C ASP A 182 -9.61 -11.49 12.04
N MET A 183 -8.74 -11.57 13.05
CA MET A 183 -8.34 -10.45 13.90
C MET A 183 -7.10 -9.74 13.33
N SER A 184 -6.98 -8.44 13.59
CA SER A 184 -5.78 -7.65 13.27
C SER A 184 -4.53 -8.31 13.82
N GLU A 185 -3.46 -8.29 13.03
CA GLU A 185 -2.14 -8.79 13.45
C GLU A 185 -1.61 -8.06 14.69
N LEU A 186 -2.03 -6.81 14.90
CA LEU A 186 -1.69 -6.03 16.09
C LEU A 186 -2.21 -6.68 17.39
N PHE A 187 -3.38 -7.31 17.33
CA PHE A 187 -4.06 -7.86 18.52
C PHE A 187 -3.95 -9.38 18.64
N ARG A 188 -3.71 -10.09 17.51
CA ARG A 188 -3.60 -11.56 17.49
C ARG A 188 -2.60 -12.12 18.53
N PRO A 189 -1.38 -11.57 18.71
CA PRO A 189 -0.43 -12.05 19.71
C PRO A 189 -0.96 -11.93 21.15
N PHE A 190 -1.86 -10.99 21.40
CA PHE A 190 -2.38 -10.64 22.73
C PHE A 190 -3.75 -11.27 23.03
N ARG A 191 -4.26 -12.18 22.19
CA ARG A 191 -5.61 -12.77 22.36
C ARG A 191 -5.85 -13.36 23.76
N THR A 192 -4.85 -14.00 24.36
CA THR A 192 -4.96 -14.54 25.73
C THR A 192 -5.14 -13.44 26.78
N LEU A 193 -4.43 -12.32 26.62
CA LEU A 193 -4.58 -11.15 27.48
C LEU A 193 -5.94 -10.48 27.29
N LEU A 194 -6.39 -10.32 26.04
CA LEU A 194 -7.70 -9.77 25.72
C LEU A 194 -8.85 -10.59 26.32
N LYS A 195 -8.73 -11.93 26.31
CA LYS A 195 -9.68 -12.81 27.01
C LYS A 195 -9.75 -12.50 28.50
N LYS A 196 -8.59 -12.32 29.16
CA LYS A 196 -8.57 -11.97 30.59
C LYS A 196 -9.29 -10.64 30.84
N ILE A 197 -9.00 -9.62 30.04
CA ILE A 197 -9.62 -8.29 30.16
C ILE A 197 -11.15 -8.36 30.00
N ARG A 198 -11.67 -9.17 29.07
CA ARG A 198 -13.13 -9.31 28.87
C ARG A 198 -13.87 -9.92 30.07
N TYR A 199 -13.18 -10.74 30.87
CA TYR A 199 -13.76 -11.46 32.02
C TYR A 199 -13.25 -10.97 33.38
N CYS A 200 -12.55 -9.82 33.42
CA CYS A 200 -12.20 -9.09 34.64
C CYS A 200 -13.27 -8.04 34.95
#